data_AF-A0A1C7M1A2-F1
#
_entry.id   AF-A0A1C7M1A2-F1
#
_cell.length_a   1.000
_cell.length_b   1.000
_cell.length_c   1.000
_cell.angle_alpha   90.00
_cell.angle_beta   90.00
_cell.angle_gamma   90.00
#
_symmetry.space_group_name_H-M   'P 1'
#
loop_
_entity.id
_entity.type
_entity.pdbx_description
1 polymer ?
#
loop_
_entity_poly.entity_id
_entity_poly.type
_entity_poly.pdbx_seq_one_letter_code
_entity_poly.pdbx_strand_id
1 'polypeptide(L)'
;MASKVITYAQLKANSTKNSLYILLHEKVYDVTKFIDEHPGGDEVILAESARDATEAFEDVGHSDEARALLADLYIGDFEKTDELKTKGSVQSSGSSNAVNTAVQQGSNLMYFVPLAMLGAYSAWRYYSSGASSSHVDLMPSQLRLNAVAFISAQNHPILIRTFAQPRQDELKYHYIAHTSLDVIDERITAATATKSTDCYMNLLYTMEDVAVYGYMTPLKVKIIIALALTDAVVRDADIITIFRALHTAYRQSVANPFLRLNASTDGFHDYATLLLAGSAKWKAFRRRVDEIGRAVGAVGTAVS
;
A
#
# COMPACT_ATOMS: atom_id res chain seq x y z
N MET A 1 -43.77 15.65 9.61
CA MET A 1 -43.90 14.19 9.85
C MET A 1 -43.53 13.97 11.31
N ALA A 2 -44.35 13.31 12.11
CA ALA A 2 -44.01 13.02 13.51
C ALA A 2 -42.69 12.22 13.54
N SER A 3 -41.62 12.76 14.13
CA SER A 3 -40.37 12.02 14.30
C SER A 3 -40.64 10.88 15.29
N LYS A 4 -40.42 9.65 14.83
CA LYS A 4 -40.63 8.47 15.66
C LYS A 4 -39.46 8.35 16.61
N VAL A 5 -39.73 8.52 17.90
CA VAL A 5 -38.70 8.48 18.92
C VAL A 5 -38.23 7.03 19.11
N ILE A 6 -36.94 6.76 18.90
CA ILE A 6 -36.33 5.43 19.04
C ILE A 6 -35.49 5.38 20.32
N THR A 7 -35.69 4.30 21.10
CA THR A 7 -34.94 4.05 22.36
C THR A 7 -33.72 3.17 22.13
N TYR A 8 -32.74 3.21 23.04
CA TYR A 8 -31.54 2.36 22.98
C TYR A 8 -31.87 0.85 22.93
N ALA A 9 -32.92 0.43 23.64
CA ALA A 9 -33.39 -0.95 23.62
C ALA A 9 -33.85 -1.39 22.22
N GLN A 10 -34.50 -0.50 21.47
CA GLN A 10 -34.92 -0.75 20.08
C GLN A 10 -33.73 -0.75 19.12
N LEU A 11 -32.72 0.07 19.37
CA LEU A 11 -31.48 0.09 18.58
C LEU A 11 -30.70 -1.23 18.75
N LYS A 12 -30.63 -1.74 19.98
CA LYS A 12 -29.99 -3.02 20.27
C LYS A 12 -30.77 -4.25 19.79
N ALA A 13 -32.10 -4.15 19.74
CA ALA A 13 -32.95 -5.22 19.19
C ALA A 13 -32.83 -5.33 17.65
N ASN A 14 -32.46 -4.26 16.97
CA ASN A 14 -32.32 -4.17 15.51
C ASN A 14 -30.84 -4.14 15.10
N SER A 15 -30.09 -5.17 15.50
CA SER A 15 -28.67 -5.37 15.19
C SER A 15 -28.41 -6.58 14.27
N THR A 16 -29.42 -7.01 13.51
CA THR A 16 -29.33 -8.22 12.68
C THR A 16 -29.34 -7.85 11.20
N LYS A 17 -28.80 -8.71 10.31
CA LYS A 17 -28.75 -8.42 8.86
C LYS A 17 -30.11 -8.06 8.25
N ASN A 18 -31.22 -8.59 8.81
CA ASN A 18 -32.58 -8.37 8.31
C ASN A 18 -33.30 -7.18 8.96
N SER A 19 -32.71 -6.56 9.99
CA SER A 19 -33.23 -5.36 10.66
C SER A 19 -32.07 -4.66 11.36
N LEU A 20 -31.55 -3.61 10.71
CA LEU A 20 -30.29 -2.96 11.09
C LEU A 20 -30.45 -1.45 11.20
N TYR A 21 -30.35 -0.94 12.43
CA TYR A 21 -30.42 0.48 12.72
C TYR A 21 -29.07 1.02 13.15
N ILE A 22 -28.71 2.18 12.61
CA ILE A 22 -27.51 2.93 12.99
C ILE A 22 -27.91 4.25 13.62
N LEU A 23 -27.20 4.61 14.69
CA LEU A 23 -27.25 5.93 15.29
C LEU A 23 -26.10 6.79 14.75
N LEU A 24 -26.44 7.91 14.11
CA LEU A 24 -25.50 8.95 13.66
C LEU A 24 -26.02 10.31 14.09
N HIS A 25 -25.20 11.12 14.74
CA HIS A 25 -25.55 12.50 15.13
C HIS A 25 -26.92 12.60 15.85
N GLU A 26 -27.16 11.69 16.81
CA GLU A 26 -28.43 11.59 17.58
C GLU A 26 -29.68 11.27 16.74
N LYS A 27 -29.49 10.83 15.49
CA LYS A 27 -30.53 10.41 14.56
C LYS A 27 -30.39 8.93 14.23
N VAL A 28 -31.52 8.26 14.04
CA VAL A 28 -31.56 6.82 13.75
C VAL A 28 -31.96 6.58 12.30
N TYR A 29 -31.17 5.75 11.62
CA TYR A 29 -31.30 5.42 10.20
C TYR A 29 -31.52 3.92 9.99
N ASP A 30 -32.44 3.55 9.10
CA ASP A 30 -32.67 2.16 8.68
C ASP A 30 -31.77 1.83 7.50
N VAL A 31 -30.69 1.10 7.75
CA VAL A 31 -29.73 0.71 6.72
C VAL A 31 -29.94 -0.72 6.23
N THR A 32 -31.05 -1.37 6.61
CA THR A 32 -31.32 -2.79 6.29
C THR A 32 -31.24 -3.07 4.78
N LYS A 33 -31.75 -2.16 3.95
CA LYS A 33 -31.70 -2.30 2.48
C LYS A 33 -30.38 -1.87 1.88
N PHE A 34 -29.61 -1.05 2.59
CA PHE A 34 -28.37 -0.44 2.10
C PHE A 34 -27.13 -1.25 2.49
N ILE A 35 -27.26 -2.25 3.37
CA ILE A 35 -26.15 -3.05 3.86
C ILE A 35 -25.37 -3.76 2.73
N ASP A 36 -26.08 -4.27 1.71
CA ASP A 36 -25.49 -4.95 0.56
C ASP A 36 -24.93 -3.97 -0.49
N GLU A 37 -25.45 -2.74 -0.51
CA GLU A 37 -25.02 -1.68 -1.43
C GLU A 37 -23.86 -0.84 -0.85
N HIS A 38 -23.49 -1.07 0.41
CA HIS A 38 -22.45 -0.31 1.08
C HIS A 38 -21.06 -0.58 0.47
N PRO A 39 -20.37 0.44 -0.08
CA PRO A 39 -19.06 0.25 -0.73
C PRO A 39 -17.95 -0.26 0.22
N GLY A 40 -18.12 -0.07 1.54
CA GLY A 40 -17.20 -0.56 2.57
C GLY A 40 -17.49 -1.98 3.07
N GLY A 41 -18.50 -2.66 2.50
CA GLY A 41 -18.94 -3.99 2.93
C GLY A 41 -19.97 -3.97 4.07
N ASP A 42 -20.63 -5.10 4.29
CA ASP A 42 -21.65 -5.29 5.34
C ASP A 42 -21.04 -5.35 6.74
N GLU A 43 -19.83 -5.89 6.86
CA GLU A 43 -19.13 -6.13 8.12
C GLU A 43 -18.94 -4.86 8.96
N VAL A 44 -18.62 -3.72 8.34
CA VAL A 44 -18.37 -2.46 9.04
C VAL A 44 -19.65 -1.85 9.61
N ILE A 45 -20.78 -1.99 8.89
CA ILE A 45 -22.10 -1.54 9.33
C ILE A 45 -22.60 -2.44 10.47
N LEU A 46 -22.39 -3.75 10.37
CA LEU A 46 -22.71 -4.73 11.42
C LEU A 46 -21.89 -4.49 12.69
N ALA A 47 -20.60 -4.17 12.56
CA ALA A 47 -19.74 -3.89 13.69
C ALA A 47 -20.22 -2.66 14.46
N GLU A 48 -20.63 -1.60 13.77
CA GLU A 48 -21.11 -0.35 14.39
C GLU A 48 -22.62 -0.35 14.70
N SER A 49 -23.29 -1.48 14.48
CA SER A 49 -24.69 -1.66 14.87
C SER A 49 -24.86 -1.68 16.39
N ALA A 50 -26.03 -1.24 16.89
CA ALA A 50 -26.37 -1.15 18.31
C ALA A 50 -25.48 -0.22 19.17
N ARG A 51 -24.62 0.60 18.53
CA ARG A 51 -23.81 1.64 19.18
C ARG A 51 -23.87 2.94 18.39
N ASP A 52 -23.26 3.98 18.95
CA ASP A 52 -23.11 5.27 18.28
C ASP A 52 -21.99 5.14 17.23
N ALA A 53 -22.38 5.22 15.96
CA ALA A 53 -21.46 5.08 14.84
C ALA A 53 -20.95 6.44 14.32
N THR A 54 -21.26 7.55 15.01
CA THR A 54 -20.91 8.91 14.56
C THR A 54 -19.42 9.08 14.35
N GLU A 55 -18.59 8.57 15.26
CA GLU A 55 -17.12 8.63 15.15
C GLU A 55 -16.63 7.83 13.93
N ALA A 56 -17.10 6.58 13.78
CA ALA A 56 -16.73 5.72 12.67
C ALA A 56 -17.18 6.28 11.30
N PHE A 57 -18.32 6.96 11.24
CA PHE A 57 -18.83 7.56 10.02
C PHE A 57 -18.03 8.80 9.59
N GLU A 58 -17.63 9.66 10.53
CA GLU A 58 -16.86 10.87 10.22
C GLU A 58 -15.38 10.58 9.96
N ASP A 59 -14.78 9.59 10.65
CA ASP A 59 -13.35 9.23 10.49
C ASP A 59 -13.04 8.67 9.09
N VAL A 60 -14.01 7.96 8.49
CA VAL A 60 -13.88 7.41 7.12
C VAL A 60 -14.00 8.50 6.04
N GLY A 61 -14.59 9.65 6.35
CA GLY A 61 -14.66 10.79 5.43
C GLY A 61 -15.63 10.61 4.25
N HIS A 62 -16.88 10.21 4.54
CA HIS A 62 -17.93 10.06 3.52
C HIS A 62 -18.21 11.37 2.74
N SER A 63 -18.44 11.27 1.43
CA SER A 63 -18.75 12.39 0.54
C SER A 63 -20.14 12.98 0.82
N ASP A 64 -20.40 14.21 0.36
CA ASP A 64 -21.70 14.88 0.54
C ASP A 64 -22.87 14.12 -0.12
N GLU A 65 -22.59 13.37 -1.19
CA GLU A 65 -23.55 12.50 -1.85
C GLU A 65 -23.95 11.31 -0.97
N ALA A 66 -23.02 10.71 -0.23
CA ALA A 66 -23.31 9.66 0.74
C ALA A 66 -24.16 10.19 1.91
N ARG A 67 -23.93 11.44 2.33
CA ARG A 67 -24.77 12.10 3.35
C ARG A 67 -26.19 12.40 2.82
N ALA A 68 -26.35 12.64 1.53
CA ALA A 68 -27.67 12.81 0.92
C ALA A 68 -28.48 11.51 0.95
N LEU A 69 -27.85 10.35 0.72
CA LEU A 69 -28.50 9.04 0.81
C LEU A 69 -28.98 8.70 2.24
N LEU A 70 -28.28 9.20 3.28
CA LEU A 70 -28.74 9.04 4.67
C LEU A 70 -30.09 9.74 4.92
N ALA A 71 -30.39 10.84 4.23
CA ALA A 71 -31.65 11.56 4.42
C ALA A 71 -32.88 10.72 4.07
N ASP A 72 -32.76 9.83 3.07
CA ASP A 72 -33.84 8.94 2.62
C ASP A 72 -34.05 7.75 3.58
N LEU A 73 -33.05 7.40 4.40
CA LEU A 73 -33.06 6.27 5.33
C LEU A 73 -33.44 6.68 6.77
N TYR A 74 -33.79 7.94 6.99
CA TYR A 74 -34.08 8.47 8.32
C TYR A 74 -35.41 7.94 8.89
N ILE A 75 -35.36 7.37 10.10
CA ILE A 75 -36.55 6.84 10.80
C ILE A 75 -37.05 7.83 11.85
N GLY A 76 -36.14 8.49 12.56
CA GLY A 76 -36.50 9.37 13.66
C GLY A 76 -35.33 9.80 14.54
N ASP A 77 -35.65 10.59 15.57
CA ASP A 77 -34.69 11.09 16.55
C ASP A 77 -34.55 10.12 17.72
N PHE A 78 -33.36 10.06 18.30
CA PHE A 78 -33.07 9.20 19.45
C PHE A 78 -33.46 9.90 20.76
N GLU A 79 -34.32 9.30 21.59
CA GLU A 79 -34.55 9.81 22.95
C GLU A 79 -33.50 9.26 23.91
N LYS A 80 -32.81 10.18 24.58
CA LYS A 80 -31.92 9.88 25.69
C LYS A 80 -32.72 9.81 26.99
N THR A 81 -33.69 8.90 27.07
CA THR A 81 -34.49 8.66 28.30
C THR A 81 -33.84 7.56 29.13
N ASP A 82 -32.61 7.84 29.57
CA ASP A 82 -32.06 7.55 30.89
C ASP A 82 -30.69 8.25 30.95
N GLU A 83 -30.48 8.98 32.04
CA GLU A 83 -29.58 10.12 32.14
C GLU A 83 -28.12 9.89 31.69
N LEU A 84 -27.61 10.92 31.02
CA LEU A 84 -26.20 11.25 30.83
C LEU A 84 -25.37 11.10 32.12
N LYS A 85 -24.19 10.49 32.00
CA LYS A 85 -23.02 10.92 32.79
C LYS A 85 -22.02 11.63 31.90
N THR A 86 -22.26 12.91 31.67
CA THR A 86 -21.18 13.89 31.50
C THR A 86 -20.62 14.18 32.89
N LYS A 87 -19.33 13.95 33.13
CA LYS A 87 -18.65 14.45 34.34
C LYS A 87 -17.67 15.55 33.95
N GLY A 88 -18.21 16.76 33.88
CA GLY A 88 -17.48 18.02 33.98
C GLY A 88 -18.25 18.94 34.94
N SER A 89 -17.57 19.32 36.04
CA SER A 89 -17.89 20.35 37.05
C SER A 89 -19.19 20.23 37.87
N VAL A 90 -19.04 20.06 39.19
CA VAL A 90 -20.07 20.42 40.19
C VAL A 90 -19.45 21.35 41.24
N GLN A 91 -20.15 22.45 41.49
CA GLN A 91 -19.87 23.48 42.49
C GLN A 91 -20.80 23.28 43.70
N SER A 92 -20.21 23.34 44.90
CA SER A 92 -20.72 23.72 46.24
C SER A 92 -22.23 23.69 46.55
N SER A 93 -22.69 23.13 47.66
CA SER A 93 -22.60 23.71 49.03
C SER A 93 -23.51 22.85 49.96
N GLY A 94 -23.32 22.66 51.26
CA GLY A 94 -22.33 23.02 52.28
C GLY A 94 -22.80 22.30 53.57
N SER A 95 -21.93 21.68 54.37
CA SER A 95 -21.41 22.21 55.65
C SER A 95 -21.04 20.97 56.50
N SER A 96 -19.98 20.87 57.31
CA SER A 96 -18.72 21.57 57.49
C SER A 96 -17.89 20.69 58.43
N ASN A 97 -16.63 20.43 58.08
CA ASN A 97 -15.50 20.46 59.02
C ASN A 97 -14.23 20.51 58.18
N ALA A 98 -13.65 21.71 58.15
CA ALA A 98 -12.29 21.98 57.75
C ALA A 98 -11.34 21.12 58.62
N VAL A 99 -10.17 20.67 58.16
CA VAL A 99 -9.10 21.51 57.63
C VAL A 99 -8.15 20.67 56.78
N ASN A 100 -7.84 21.18 55.59
CA ASN A 100 -6.75 20.73 54.74
C ASN A 100 -5.42 20.83 55.48
N THR A 101 -4.72 19.72 55.70
CA THR A 101 -3.25 19.69 55.74
C THR A 101 -2.79 18.24 55.52
N ALA A 102 -1.70 18.06 54.78
CA ALA A 102 -1.03 16.78 54.47
C ALA A 102 -1.50 16.02 53.22
N VAL A 103 -1.70 16.74 52.11
CA VAL A 103 -1.05 16.30 50.85
C VAL A 103 0.43 16.62 50.98
N GLN A 104 1.19 15.75 51.63
CA GLN A 104 2.63 15.71 51.46
C GLN A 104 3.16 14.35 51.92
N GLN A 105 3.97 13.73 51.06
CA GLN A 105 4.67 12.45 51.22
C GLN A 105 3.89 11.16 50.85
N GLY A 106 3.47 11.08 49.60
CA GLY A 106 3.37 9.81 48.87
C GLY A 106 4.05 9.99 47.53
N SER A 107 5.34 9.65 47.44
CA SER A 107 6.21 9.94 46.30
C SER A 107 5.65 9.40 44.97
N ASN A 108 5.74 10.21 43.91
CA ASN A 108 5.32 9.90 42.52
C ASN A 108 6.00 8.65 41.92
N LEU A 109 6.90 8.01 42.67
CA LEU A 109 7.66 6.83 42.28
C LEU A 109 6.79 5.58 42.01
N MET A 110 5.60 5.48 42.61
CA MET A 110 4.69 4.34 42.41
C MET A 110 4.19 4.19 40.96
N TYR A 111 4.12 5.28 40.19
CA TYR A 111 3.75 5.20 38.76
C TYR A 111 4.91 4.76 37.86
N PHE A 112 6.16 4.95 38.31
CA PHE A 112 7.35 4.58 37.53
C PHE A 112 7.66 3.09 37.63
N VAL A 113 7.22 2.40 38.69
CA VAL A 113 7.49 0.96 38.88
C VAL A 113 6.82 0.09 37.80
N PRO A 114 5.52 0.21 37.48
CA PRO A 114 4.91 -0.57 36.40
C PRO A 114 5.44 -0.18 35.01
N LEU A 115 5.76 1.10 34.79
CA LEU A 115 6.32 1.57 33.52
C LEU A 115 7.75 1.05 33.29
N ALA A 116 8.58 1.03 34.35
CA ALA A 116 9.93 0.48 34.31
C ALA A 116 9.92 -1.04 34.15
N MET A 117 8.97 -1.75 34.78
CA MET A 117 8.76 -3.19 34.55
C MET A 117 8.39 -3.48 33.09
N LEU A 118 7.49 -2.68 32.50
CA LEU A 118 7.10 -2.83 31.10
C LEU A 118 8.29 -2.56 30.17
N GLY A 119 9.05 -1.49 30.42
CA GLY A 119 10.28 -1.18 29.69
C GLY A 119 11.34 -2.27 29.82
N ALA A 120 11.58 -2.77 31.03
CA ALA A 120 12.52 -3.87 31.29
C ALA A 120 12.07 -5.18 30.63
N TYR A 121 10.77 -5.50 30.63
CA TYR A 121 10.23 -6.65 29.92
C TYR A 121 10.36 -6.51 28.39
N SER A 122 10.18 -5.30 27.86
CA SER A 122 10.36 -5.00 26.43
C SER A 122 11.82 -5.13 26.01
N ALA A 123 12.74 -4.59 26.82
CA ALA A 123 14.18 -4.71 26.61
C ALA A 123 14.68 -6.15 26.80
N TRP A 124 14.18 -6.85 27.81
CA TRP A 124 14.47 -8.27 28.02
C TRP A 124 13.95 -9.10 26.86
N ARG A 125 12.72 -8.86 26.38
CA ARG A 125 12.18 -9.53 25.19
C ARG A 125 13.01 -9.24 23.95
N TYR A 126 13.47 -8.00 23.76
CA TYR A 126 14.34 -7.63 22.64
C TYR A 126 15.68 -8.38 22.71
N TYR A 127 16.32 -8.43 23.88
CA TYR A 127 17.61 -9.11 24.06
C TYR A 127 17.51 -10.63 24.13
N SER A 128 16.44 -11.17 24.73
CA SER A 128 16.20 -12.62 24.82
C SER A 128 15.76 -13.20 23.48
N SER A 129 15.13 -12.40 22.61
CA SER A 129 14.91 -12.75 21.20
C SER A 129 16.22 -12.80 20.40
N GLY A 130 17.31 -12.23 20.93
CA GLY A 130 18.65 -12.25 20.35
C GLY A 130 19.60 -13.27 20.97
N ALA A 131 19.15 -14.11 21.92
CA ALA A 131 20.03 -15.01 22.67
C ALA A 131 19.48 -16.46 22.74
N SER A 132 19.30 -17.07 21.57
CA SER A 132 19.33 -18.54 21.42
C SER A 132 20.24 -18.88 20.25
N SER A 133 21.55 -18.84 20.52
CA SER A 133 22.60 -19.18 19.57
C SER A 133 22.64 -20.69 19.34
N SER A 134 22.00 -21.14 18.26
CA SER A 134 22.38 -22.36 17.56
C SER A 134 22.11 -22.19 16.06
N HIS A 135 23.10 -21.61 15.38
CA HIS A 135 23.55 -21.94 14.03
C HIS A 135 22.48 -22.30 12.98
N VAL A 136 21.90 -21.28 12.33
CA VAL A 136 21.70 -21.18 10.87
C VAL A 136 21.60 -19.69 10.53
N ASP A 137 22.61 -19.12 9.85
CA ASP A 137 22.56 -17.74 9.37
C ASP A 137 21.56 -17.62 8.20
N LEU A 138 20.28 -17.44 8.52
CA LEU A 138 19.28 -16.95 7.58
C LEU A 138 19.47 -15.44 7.43
N MET A 139 20.29 -15.05 6.45
CA MET A 139 20.35 -13.68 5.96
C MET A 139 18.92 -13.23 5.61
N PRO A 140 18.47 -12.02 5.99
CA PRO A 140 17.18 -11.51 5.55
C PRO A 140 17.16 -11.56 4.02
N SER A 141 16.07 -12.09 3.46
CA SER A 141 15.87 -12.24 2.02
C SER A 141 15.95 -10.88 1.34
N GLN A 142 17.12 -10.58 0.79
CA GLN A 142 17.35 -9.35 0.05
C GLN A 142 16.61 -9.45 -1.28
N LEU A 143 15.87 -8.40 -1.63
CA LEU A 143 15.35 -8.22 -2.98
C LEU A 143 16.52 -8.19 -3.96
N ARG A 144 16.70 -9.27 -4.71
CA ARG A 144 17.74 -9.37 -5.73
C ARG A 144 17.14 -9.19 -7.11
N LEU A 145 17.58 -8.15 -7.80
CA LEU A 145 17.24 -7.93 -9.19
C LEU A 145 18.16 -8.76 -10.07
N ASN A 146 17.59 -9.75 -10.76
CA ASN A 146 18.33 -10.69 -11.58
C ASN A 146 18.54 -10.15 -13.00
N ALA A 147 17.50 -9.56 -13.60
CA ALA A 147 17.61 -8.91 -14.90
C ALA A 147 16.56 -7.81 -15.12
N VAL A 148 16.86 -6.92 -16.06
CA VAL A 148 15.97 -5.86 -16.55
C VAL A 148 15.99 -5.87 -18.07
N ALA A 149 14.81 -5.85 -18.68
CA ALA A 149 14.64 -5.73 -20.12
C ALA A 149 13.81 -4.49 -20.46
N PHE A 150 14.32 -3.70 -21.41
CA PHE A 150 13.61 -2.59 -22.05
C PHE A 150 13.30 -3.00 -23.49
N ILE A 151 12.03 -2.95 -23.84
CA ILE A 151 11.53 -3.35 -25.15
C ILE A 151 10.72 -2.19 -25.73
N SER A 152 10.96 -1.89 -27.01
CA SER A 152 10.26 -0.82 -27.71
C SER A 152 8.78 -1.15 -27.93
N ALA A 153 8.01 -0.16 -28.35
CA ALA A 153 6.61 -0.35 -28.74
C ALA A 153 6.44 -1.33 -29.92
N GLN A 154 7.48 -1.52 -30.74
CA GLN A 154 7.51 -2.45 -31.88
C GLN A 154 8.05 -3.84 -31.49
N ASN A 155 8.08 -4.18 -30.20
CA ASN A 155 8.59 -5.46 -29.69
C ASN A 155 10.08 -5.71 -30.01
N HIS A 156 10.87 -4.66 -30.25
CA HIS A 156 12.32 -4.77 -30.45
C HIS A 156 13.06 -4.53 -29.11
N PRO A 157 13.98 -5.43 -28.70
CA PRO A 157 14.72 -5.23 -27.46
C PRO A 157 15.70 -4.06 -27.59
N ILE A 158 15.57 -3.07 -26.70
CA ILE A 158 16.47 -1.93 -26.58
C ILE A 158 17.67 -2.30 -25.72
N LEU A 159 17.39 -2.91 -24.58
CA LEU A 159 18.41 -3.25 -23.59
C LEU A 159 17.94 -4.43 -22.77
N ILE A 160 18.74 -5.50 -22.73
CA ILE A 160 18.57 -6.60 -21.78
C ILE A 160 19.84 -6.62 -20.93
N ARG A 161 19.67 -6.44 -19.62
CA ARG A 161 20.78 -6.41 -18.66
C ARG A 161 20.53 -7.44 -17.59
N THR A 162 21.51 -8.32 -17.42
CA THR A 162 21.55 -9.33 -16.38
C THR A 162 22.54 -8.90 -15.31
N PHE A 163 22.12 -9.02 -14.05
CA PHE A 163 22.94 -8.77 -12.87
C PHE A 163 23.41 -10.08 -12.21
N ALA A 164 22.75 -11.20 -12.53
CA ALA A 164 23.19 -12.54 -12.21
C ALA A 164 24.41 -12.99 -13.06
N GLN A 165 24.97 -14.17 -12.77
CA GLN A 165 26.23 -14.63 -13.35
C GLN A 165 26.21 -14.57 -14.90
N PRO A 166 27.11 -13.82 -15.55
CA PRO A 166 26.90 -13.36 -16.94
C PRO A 166 26.84 -14.43 -18.03
N ARG A 167 27.27 -15.67 -17.75
CA ARG A 167 27.64 -16.63 -18.81
C ARG A 167 26.69 -17.80 -18.98
N GLN A 168 25.86 -18.10 -17.98
CA GLN A 168 24.90 -19.21 -18.04
C GLN A 168 23.46 -18.72 -18.20
N ASP A 169 23.13 -17.53 -17.69
CA ASP A 169 21.73 -17.11 -17.59
C ASP A 169 21.30 -16.07 -18.64
N GLU A 170 22.20 -15.62 -19.52
CA GLU A 170 21.87 -14.59 -20.52
C GLU A 170 20.71 -15.06 -21.42
N LEU A 171 20.80 -16.28 -21.96
CA LEU A 171 19.73 -16.91 -22.76
C LEU A 171 18.41 -17.04 -22.00
N LYS A 172 18.45 -17.36 -20.69
CA LYS A 172 17.26 -17.47 -19.83
C LYS A 172 16.52 -16.13 -19.76
N TYR A 173 17.22 -15.03 -19.54
CA TYR A 173 16.57 -13.71 -19.46
C TYR A 173 16.12 -13.17 -20.81
N HIS A 174 16.79 -13.53 -21.90
CA HIS A 174 16.29 -13.29 -23.24
C HIS A 174 14.95 -14.01 -23.49
N TYR A 175 14.85 -15.29 -23.11
CA TYR A 175 13.62 -16.06 -23.21
C TYR A 175 12.49 -15.46 -22.35
N ILE A 176 12.79 -15.09 -21.10
CA ILE A 176 11.83 -14.41 -20.20
C ILE A 176 11.32 -13.12 -20.85
N ALA A 177 12.22 -12.28 -21.36
CA ALA A 177 11.84 -11.00 -21.99
C ALA A 177 10.89 -11.19 -23.19
N HIS A 178 11.14 -12.19 -24.04
CA HIS A 178 10.31 -12.48 -25.20
C HIS A 178 8.94 -13.06 -24.82
N THR A 179 8.91 -14.06 -23.94
CA THR A 179 7.64 -14.67 -23.48
C THR A 179 6.76 -13.71 -22.69
N SER A 180 7.35 -12.77 -21.96
CA SER A 180 6.60 -11.70 -21.27
C SER A 180 5.89 -10.75 -22.23
N LEU A 181 6.32 -10.64 -23.49
CA LEU A 181 5.64 -9.76 -24.45
C LEU A 181 4.23 -10.25 -24.78
N ASP A 182 4.06 -11.56 -24.95
CA ASP A 182 2.77 -12.16 -25.28
C ASP A 182 1.76 -11.89 -24.14
N VAL A 183 2.20 -12.10 -22.89
CA VAL A 183 1.39 -11.83 -21.69
C VAL A 183 1.03 -10.34 -21.59
N ILE A 184 1.99 -9.45 -21.85
CA ILE A 184 1.75 -8.01 -21.82
C ILE A 184 0.75 -7.61 -22.92
N ASP A 185 0.85 -8.16 -24.11
CA ASP A 185 -0.05 -7.83 -25.23
C ASP A 185 -1.48 -8.34 -24.98
N GLU A 186 -1.65 -9.51 -24.36
CA GLU A 186 -2.93 -10.00 -23.88
C GLU A 186 -3.54 -9.06 -22.83
N ARG A 187 -2.73 -8.64 -21.85
CA ARG A 187 -3.15 -7.71 -20.79
C ARG A 187 -3.51 -6.32 -21.33
N ILE A 188 -2.78 -5.80 -22.32
CA ILE A 188 -3.11 -4.54 -22.98
C ILE A 188 -4.43 -4.64 -23.73
N THR A 189 -4.67 -5.76 -24.40
CA THR A 189 -5.93 -6.02 -25.11
C THR A 189 -7.11 -6.04 -24.12
N ALA A 190 -6.94 -6.69 -22.96
CA ALA A 190 -7.94 -6.69 -21.88
C ALA A 190 -8.11 -5.30 -21.22
N ALA A 191 -7.02 -4.54 -21.03
CA ALA A 191 -7.05 -3.20 -20.45
C ALA A 191 -7.78 -2.19 -21.36
N THR A 192 -7.62 -2.33 -22.67
CA THR A 192 -8.32 -1.49 -23.66
C THR A 192 -9.83 -1.70 -23.60
N ALA A 193 -10.29 -2.92 -23.31
CA ALA A 193 -11.70 -3.21 -23.09
C ALA A 193 -12.25 -2.56 -21.80
N THR A 194 -11.42 -2.38 -20.77
CA THR A 194 -11.81 -1.86 -19.44
C THR A 194 -11.52 -0.37 -19.23
N LYS A 195 -10.92 0.34 -20.21
CA LYS A 195 -10.46 1.75 -20.11
C LYS A 195 -9.51 2.04 -18.93
N SER A 196 -8.81 1.03 -18.43
CA SER A 196 -7.75 1.23 -17.43
C SER A 196 -6.48 1.78 -18.12
N THR A 197 -5.85 2.80 -17.53
CA THR A 197 -4.63 3.43 -18.07
C THR A 197 -3.42 3.22 -17.17
N ASP A 198 -3.44 2.15 -16.38
CA ASP A 198 -2.37 1.85 -15.44
C ASP A 198 -1.10 1.44 -16.16
N CYS A 199 0.01 2.05 -15.74
CA CYS A 199 1.33 1.77 -16.30
C CYS A 199 1.94 0.49 -15.70
N TYR A 200 1.48 0.07 -14.51
CA TYR A 200 1.99 -1.11 -13.82
C TYR A 200 1.11 -2.32 -14.18
N MET A 201 1.73 -3.39 -14.69
CA MET A 201 1.04 -4.61 -15.14
C MET A 201 1.09 -5.73 -14.08
N ASN A 202 1.51 -5.40 -12.86
CA ASN A 202 1.68 -6.31 -11.73
C ASN A 202 2.64 -7.48 -12.05
N LEU A 203 2.53 -8.55 -11.27
CA LEU A 203 3.18 -9.82 -11.53
C LEU A 203 2.61 -10.42 -12.82
N LEU A 204 3.45 -10.65 -13.82
CA LEU A 204 3.05 -11.30 -15.07
C LEU A 204 2.95 -12.81 -14.86
N TYR A 205 4.05 -13.40 -14.40
CA TYR A 205 4.18 -14.82 -14.09
C TYR A 205 5.42 -15.05 -13.22
N THR A 206 5.50 -16.24 -12.62
CA THR A 206 6.68 -16.75 -11.94
C THR A 206 7.28 -17.89 -12.75
N MET A 207 8.58 -17.86 -13.02
CA MET A 207 9.30 -18.91 -13.74
C MET A 207 10.49 -19.37 -12.92
N GLU A 208 10.51 -20.66 -12.56
CA GLU A 208 11.55 -21.29 -11.75
C GLU A 208 11.79 -20.54 -10.42
N ASP A 209 12.92 -19.85 -10.32
CA ASP A 209 13.41 -19.09 -9.18
C ASP A 209 13.27 -17.58 -9.38
N VAL A 210 12.45 -17.13 -10.35
CA VAL A 210 12.30 -15.73 -10.72
C VAL A 210 10.82 -15.31 -10.78
N ALA A 211 10.51 -14.19 -10.15
CA ALA A 211 9.24 -13.48 -10.32
C ALA A 211 9.39 -12.38 -11.37
N VAL A 212 8.50 -12.37 -12.37
CA VAL A 212 8.58 -11.46 -13.51
C VAL A 212 7.46 -10.43 -13.43
N TYR A 213 7.85 -9.16 -13.38
CA TYR A 213 6.92 -8.04 -13.31
C TYR A 213 6.97 -7.21 -14.58
N GLY A 214 5.83 -6.65 -14.96
CA GLY A 214 5.68 -5.82 -16.16
C GLY A 214 5.30 -4.38 -15.85
N TYR A 215 5.85 -3.45 -16.62
CA TYR A 215 5.48 -2.04 -16.60
C TYR A 215 5.47 -1.48 -18.02
N MET A 216 4.39 -0.83 -18.41
CA MET A 216 4.25 -0.14 -19.69
C MET A 216 4.23 1.36 -19.48
N THR A 217 5.13 2.06 -20.16
CA THR A 217 5.13 3.52 -20.18
C THR A 217 4.01 4.07 -21.09
N PRO A 218 3.61 5.35 -20.94
CA PRO A 218 2.69 5.99 -21.88
C PRO A 218 3.18 5.98 -23.33
N LEU A 219 4.50 5.92 -23.55
CA LEU A 219 5.13 5.80 -24.88
C LEU A 219 5.10 4.37 -25.42
N LYS A 220 4.36 3.46 -24.79
CA LYS A 220 4.27 2.03 -25.13
C LYS A 220 5.62 1.29 -25.08
N VAL A 221 6.63 1.87 -24.42
CA VAL A 221 7.86 1.16 -24.07
C VAL A 221 7.55 0.22 -22.90
N LYS A 222 7.90 -1.05 -23.06
CA LYS A 222 7.68 -2.13 -22.10
C LYS A 222 8.96 -2.32 -21.29
N ILE A 223 8.85 -2.22 -19.98
CA ILE A 223 9.93 -2.46 -19.01
C ILE A 223 9.56 -3.72 -18.26
N ILE A 224 10.46 -4.69 -18.26
CA ILE A 224 10.26 -5.98 -17.61
C ILE A 224 11.40 -6.16 -16.61
N ILE A 225 11.07 -6.55 -15.39
CA ILE A 225 12.06 -6.89 -14.38
C ILE A 225 11.89 -8.34 -13.95
N ALA A 226 13.01 -9.01 -13.77
CA ALA A 226 13.13 -10.35 -13.22
C ALA A 226 13.75 -10.22 -11.82
N LEU A 227 12.96 -10.49 -10.79
CA LEU A 227 13.40 -10.51 -9.40
C LEU A 227 13.62 -11.96 -8.95
N ALA A 228 14.64 -12.22 -8.16
CA ALA A 228 14.79 -13.52 -7.52
C ALA A 228 13.59 -13.78 -6.61
N LEU A 229 12.99 -14.96 -6.74
CA LEU A 229 11.93 -15.41 -5.86
C LEU A 229 12.56 -15.66 -4.48
N THR A 230 12.12 -14.90 -3.48
CA THR A 230 12.56 -15.03 -2.09
C THR A 230 11.36 -15.26 -1.20
N ASP A 231 11.55 -15.84 -0.01
CA ASP A 231 10.48 -16.04 0.96
C ASP A 231 9.93 -14.72 1.56
N ALA A 232 10.53 -13.58 1.23
CA ALA A 232 10.01 -12.27 1.62
C ALA A 232 8.81 -11.87 0.76
N VAL A 233 7.77 -11.35 1.41
CA VAL A 233 6.65 -10.70 0.72
C VAL A 233 7.16 -9.43 0.03
N VAL A 234 7.24 -9.47 -1.30
CA VAL A 234 7.60 -8.30 -2.11
C VAL A 234 6.36 -7.42 -2.26
N ARG A 235 6.42 -6.19 -1.75
CA ARG A 235 5.31 -5.23 -1.85
C ARG A 235 5.30 -4.55 -3.21
N ASP A 236 4.12 -4.38 -3.80
CA ASP A 236 3.96 -3.66 -5.07
C ASP A 236 4.50 -2.23 -5.02
N ALA A 237 4.42 -1.55 -3.88
CA ALA A 237 4.97 -0.20 -3.71
C ALA A 237 6.48 -0.13 -3.98
N ASP A 238 7.24 -1.15 -3.57
CA ASP A 238 8.69 -1.21 -3.77
C ASP A 238 9.00 -1.47 -5.25
N ILE A 239 8.26 -2.37 -5.89
CA ILE A 239 8.37 -2.69 -7.32
C ILE A 239 8.03 -1.47 -8.19
N ILE A 240 6.94 -0.77 -7.89
CA ILE A 240 6.54 0.46 -8.58
C ILE A 240 7.64 1.51 -8.46
N THR A 241 8.29 1.63 -7.30
CA THR A 241 9.40 2.56 -7.09
C THR A 241 10.59 2.22 -7.98
N ILE A 242 10.94 0.93 -8.11
CA ILE A 242 11.99 0.45 -9.02
C ILE A 242 11.63 0.79 -10.47
N PHE A 243 10.40 0.50 -10.90
CA PHE A 243 9.94 0.82 -12.25
C PHE A 243 9.95 2.32 -12.55
N ARG A 244 9.53 3.17 -11.59
CA ARG A 244 9.60 4.63 -11.72
C ARG A 244 11.04 5.11 -11.86
N ALA A 245 11.99 4.53 -11.10
CA ALA A 245 13.41 4.84 -11.23
C ALA A 245 13.95 4.45 -12.62
N LEU A 246 13.63 3.24 -13.09
CA LEU A 246 14.03 2.74 -14.41
C LEU A 246 13.44 3.58 -15.56
N HIS A 247 12.15 3.92 -15.48
CA HIS A 247 11.47 4.79 -16.44
C HIS A 247 12.09 6.20 -16.45
N THR A 248 12.41 6.76 -15.28
CA THR A 248 13.07 8.06 -15.17
C THR A 248 14.47 8.02 -15.81
N ALA A 249 15.25 6.95 -15.57
CA ALA A 249 16.55 6.76 -16.19
C ALA A 249 16.45 6.66 -17.73
N TYR A 250 15.45 5.94 -18.24
CA TYR A 250 15.18 5.85 -19.67
C TYR A 250 14.79 7.20 -20.26
N ARG A 251 13.83 7.91 -19.65
CA ARG A 251 13.37 9.23 -20.08
C ARG A 251 14.50 10.23 -20.16
N GLN A 252 15.36 10.31 -19.14
CA GLN A 252 16.51 11.21 -19.13
C GLN A 252 17.53 10.86 -20.21
N SER A 253 17.68 9.57 -20.53
CA SER A 253 18.60 9.12 -21.56
C SER A 253 18.08 9.51 -22.95
N VAL A 254 16.79 9.26 -23.24
CA VAL A 254 16.14 9.60 -24.51
C VAL A 254 15.99 11.11 -24.70
N ALA A 255 15.81 11.87 -23.62
CA ALA A 255 15.71 13.33 -23.67
C ALA A 255 17.04 14.03 -24.00
N ASN A 256 18.13 13.28 -24.22
CA ASN A 256 19.40 13.87 -24.63
C ASN A 256 19.34 14.33 -26.11
N PRO A 257 19.34 15.65 -26.39
CA PRO A 257 19.23 16.17 -27.76
C PRO A 257 20.44 15.78 -28.64
N PHE A 258 21.57 15.44 -28.05
CA PHE A 258 22.80 15.06 -28.76
C PHE A 258 22.86 13.57 -29.13
N LEU A 259 21.82 12.79 -28.83
CA LEU A 259 21.73 11.37 -29.24
C LEU A 259 21.81 11.19 -30.77
N ARG A 260 21.28 12.16 -31.53
CA ARG A 260 21.22 12.13 -33.00
C ARG A 260 22.53 12.50 -33.69
N LEU A 261 23.43 13.23 -33.03
CA LEU A 261 24.69 13.69 -33.64
C LEU A 261 25.67 12.54 -33.97
N ASN A 262 25.56 11.42 -33.25
CA ASN A 262 26.43 10.27 -33.42
C ASN A 262 25.77 9.17 -34.29
N ALA A 263 24.65 9.46 -34.96
CA ALA A 263 24.01 8.54 -35.90
C ALA A 263 24.77 8.57 -37.23
N SER A 264 25.22 7.41 -37.70
CA SER A 264 25.73 7.26 -39.06
C SER A 264 24.64 7.65 -40.05
N THR A 265 25.01 8.47 -41.04
CA THR A 265 24.14 9.15 -42.01
C THR A 265 23.28 8.22 -42.88
N ASP A 266 23.46 6.90 -42.81
CA ASP A 266 22.77 5.90 -43.63
C ASP A 266 21.48 5.32 -43.02
N GLY A 267 21.10 5.72 -41.79
CA GLY A 267 19.97 5.14 -41.05
C GLY A 267 18.87 6.13 -40.71
N PHE A 268 18.47 7.00 -41.64
CA PHE A 268 17.53 8.10 -41.35
C PHE A 268 16.11 7.67 -40.93
N HIS A 269 15.74 6.40 -41.11
CA HIS A 269 14.39 5.90 -40.83
C HIS A 269 14.30 4.80 -39.77
N ASP A 270 15.41 4.17 -39.37
CA ASP A 270 15.39 3.06 -38.42
C ASP A 270 15.86 3.46 -37.02
N TYR A 271 14.90 3.87 -36.19
CA TYR A 271 15.13 4.03 -34.75
C TYR A 271 15.60 2.72 -34.09
N ALA A 272 15.30 1.55 -34.69
CA ALA A 272 15.73 0.24 -34.21
C ALA A 272 17.26 0.07 -34.24
N THR A 273 17.93 0.52 -35.31
CA THR A 273 19.40 0.43 -35.47
C THR A 273 20.13 1.35 -34.49
N LEU A 274 19.47 2.42 -34.03
CA LEU A 274 19.96 3.30 -32.96
C LEU A 274 19.82 2.70 -31.55
N LEU A 275 18.99 1.67 -31.39
CA LEU A 275 18.62 1.06 -30.11
C LEU A 275 19.35 -0.25 -29.83
N LEU A 276 20.20 -0.76 -30.75
CA LEU A 276 20.97 -1.98 -30.52
C LEU A 276 21.87 -1.88 -29.28
N ALA A 277 21.71 -2.87 -28.39
CA ALA A 277 22.45 -3.06 -27.16
C ALA A 277 23.96 -3.19 -27.42
N GLY A 278 24.67 -2.06 -27.42
CA GLY A 278 26.12 -2.06 -27.62
C GLY A 278 26.69 -0.69 -28.00
N SER A 279 25.87 0.18 -28.59
CA SER A 279 26.32 1.52 -28.97
C SER A 279 26.86 2.31 -27.76
N ALA A 280 27.96 3.05 -27.95
CA ALA A 280 28.53 3.96 -26.94
C ALA A 280 27.51 4.97 -26.41
N LYS A 281 26.47 5.25 -27.22
CA LYS A 281 25.32 6.13 -26.94
C LYS A 281 24.55 5.77 -25.66
N TRP A 282 24.48 4.49 -25.31
CA TRP A 282 23.71 4.00 -24.16
C TRP A 282 24.60 3.68 -22.94
N LYS A 283 25.88 4.07 -22.94
CA LYS A 283 26.80 3.78 -21.82
C LYS A 283 26.34 4.46 -20.52
N ALA A 284 25.89 5.71 -20.58
CA ALA A 284 25.37 6.43 -19.42
C ALA A 284 24.06 5.82 -18.90
N PHE A 285 23.18 5.41 -19.81
CA PHE A 285 21.94 4.71 -19.47
C PHE A 285 22.21 3.36 -18.82
N ARG A 286 23.07 2.52 -19.41
CA ARG A 286 23.49 1.24 -18.83
C ARG A 286 24.06 1.40 -17.44
N ARG A 287 24.95 2.38 -17.25
CA ARG A 287 25.51 2.68 -15.93
C ARG A 287 24.44 3.02 -14.90
N ARG A 288 23.45 3.85 -15.27
CA ARG A 288 22.32 4.17 -14.37
C ARG A 288 21.46 2.96 -14.06
N VAL A 289 21.19 2.10 -15.05
CA VAL A 289 20.47 0.84 -14.84
C VAL A 289 21.26 -0.07 -13.89
N ASP A 290 22.59 -0.12 -14.03
CA ASP A 290 23.47 -0.88 -13.13
C ASP A 290 23.49 -0.29 -11.70
N GLU A 291 23.49 1.03 -11.56
CA GLU A 291 23.40 1.73 -10.27
C GLU A 291 22.05 1.44 -9.58
N ILE A 292 20.94 1.46 -10.32
CA ILE A 292 19.61 1.09 -9.81
C ILE A 292 19.59 -0.38 -9.39
N GLY A 293 20.10 -1.30 -10.22
CA GLY A 293 20.14 -2.72 -9.89
C GLY A 293 20.98 -3.03 -8.64
N ARG A 294 22.13 -2.34 -8.48
CA ARG A 294 22.93 -2.42 -7.25
C ARG A 294 22.21 -1.84 -6.04
N ALA A 295 21.52 -0.72 -6.21
CA ALA A 295 20.76 -0.10 -5.12
C ALA A 295 19.64 -1.03 -4.63
N VAL A 296 18.93 -1.71 -5.53
CA VAL A 296 17.91 -2.69 -5.15
C VAL A 296 18.51 -3.83 -4.31
N GLY A 297 19.68 -4.34 -4.69
CA GLY A 297 20.40 -5.34 -3.90
C GLY A 297 21.00 -4.81 -2.58
N ALA A 298 21.32 -3.52 -2.49
CA ALA A 298 21.92 -2.88 -1.31
C ALA A 298 20.90 -2.32 -0.31
N VAL A 299 19.68 -1.97 -0.74
CA VAL A 299 18.61 -1.51 0.16
C VAL A 299 18.25 -2.58 1.21
N GLY A 300 18.54 -3.86 0.93
CA GLY A 300 18.45 -4.94 1.92
C GLY A 300 19.52 -4.94 3.02
N THR A 301 20.53 -4.07 3.00
CA THR A 301 21.59 -3.99 4.06
C THR A 301 21.52 -2.73 4.92
N ALA A 302 20.72 -1.73 4.54
CA ALA A 302 20.82 -0.38 5.14
C ALA A 302 19.77 -0.09 6.25
N VAL A 303 19.01 -1.09 6.70
CA VAL A 303 17.98 -0.93 7.75
C VAL A 303 18.26 -1.85 8.95
N SER A 304 19.52 -1.97 9.38
CA SER A 304 19.89 -2.56 10.67
C SER A 304 20.58 -1.55 11.56
#